data_AF-A0A357T2C3-F1
#
_entry.id   AF-A0A357T2C3-F1
#
_cell.length_a   1.000
_cell.length_b   1.000
_cell.length_c   1.000
_cell.angle_alpha   90.00
_cell.angle_beta   90.00
_cell.angle_gamma   90.00
#
_symmetry.space_group_name_H-M   'P 1'
#
loop_
_entity.id
_entity.type
_entity.pdbx_description
1 polymer ?
#
loop_
_entity_poly.entity_id
_entity_poly.type
_entity_poly.pdbx_seq_one_letter_code
_entity_poly.pdbx_strand_id
1 'polypeptide(L)'
;MSRRLLSYALLLPLMLLILSYPTSTADFEMEFFIPERVEIGLSTEFVDLGLPQGAYPGYFEKQNAVRVDFRCNILADWEVRIYASDFYDGAKTIPISRLQWKTESSAYRGMSPAGGYEILARRRDYPPK
;
A
#
# COMPACT_ATOMS: atom_id res chain seq x y z
N MET A 1 -53.09 -9.06 -57.31
CA MET A 1 -51.70 -8.59 -57.04
C MET A 1 -50.74 -9.47 -57.82
N SER A 2 -49.90 -8.89 -58.69
CA SER A 2 -48.97 -9.64 -59.54
C SER A 2 -47.93 -10.40 -58.69
N ARG A 3 -47.68 -11.69 -59.00
CA ARG A 3 -46.70 -12.53 -58.28
C ARG A 3 -45.32 -11.86 -58.12
N ARG A 4 -44.95 -10.99 -59.05
CA ARG A 4 -43.69 -10.23 -59.03
C ARG A 4 -43.64 -9.22 -57.88
N LEU A 5 -44.74 -8.53 -57.57
CA LEU A 5 -44.82 -7.57 -56.45
C LEU A 5 -44.67 -8.27 -55.09
N LEU A 6 -45.20 -9.49 -54.96
CA LEU A 6 -45.05 -10.30 -53.75
C LEU A 6 -43.58 -10.72 -53.55
N SER A 7 -42.88 -11.06 -54.64
CA SER A 7 -41.46 -11.41 -54.62
C SER A 7 -40.59 -10.25 -54.15
N TYR A 8 -40.82 -9.03 -54.66
CA TYR A 8 -40.08 -7.85 -54.24
C TYR A 8 -40.37 -7.46 -52.79
N ALA A 9 -41.62 -7.59 -52.34
CA ALA A 9 -41.99 -7.32 -50.95
C ALA A 9 -41.34 -8.28 -49.95
N LEU A 10 -40.99 -9.50 -50.36
CA LEU A 10 -40.29 -10.49 -49.54
C LEU A 10 -38.75 -10.38 -49.61
N LEU A 11 -38.21 -9.90 -50.74
CA LEU A 11 -36.77 -9.69 -50.92
C LEU A 11 -36.23 -8.52 -50.09
N LEU A 12 -37.01 -7.45 -49.93
CA LEU A 12 -36.62 -6.27 -49.17
C LEU A 12 -36.35 -6.56 -47.67
N PRO A 13 -37.26 -7.23 -46.92
CA PRO A 13 -37.01 -7.56 -45.51
C PRO A 13 -35.88 -8.58 -45.35
N LEU A 14 -35.70 -9.50 -46.32
CA LEU A 14 -34.60 -10.46 -46.31
C LEU A 14 -33.24 -9.74 -46.46
N MET A 15 -33.14 -8.77 -47.37
CA MET A 15 -31.96 -7.91 -47.51
C MET A 15 -31.66 -7.12 -46.23
N LEU A 16 -32.69 -6.53 -45.61
CA LEU A 16 -32.55 -5.79 -44.36
C LEU A 16 -32.07 -6.68 -43.21
N LEU A 17 -32.54 -7.94 -43.15
CA LEU A 17 -32.06 -8.92 -42.18
C LEU A 17 -30.58 -9.26 -42.37
N ILE A 18 -30.13 -9.43 -43.62
CA ILE A 18 -28.72 -9.68 -43.94
C ILE A 18 -27.85 -8.45 -43.63
N LEU A 19 -28.38 -7.24 -43.73
CA LEU A 19 -27.66 -6.01 -43.33
C LEU A 19 -27.63 -5.81 -41.81
N SER A 20 -28.50 -6.48 -41.07
CA SER A 20 -28.60 -6.36 -39.61
C SER A 20 -27.65 -7.28 -38.82
N TYR A 21 -26.77 -8.04 -39.50
CA TYR A 21 -25.73 -8.78 -38.78
C TYR A 21 -24.88 -7.80 -37.97
N PRO A 22 -24.74 -8.00 -36.65
CA PRO A 22 -23.91 -7.15 -35.84
C PRO A 22 -22.48 -7.26 -36.38
N THR A 23 -22.02 -6.19 -37.02
CA THR A 23 -20.61 -6.03 -37.33
C THR A 23 -19.91 -5.90 -35.98
N SER A 24 -18.96 -6.81 -35.75
CA SER A 24 -18.08 -6.93 -34.59
C SER A 24 -18.13 -5.74 -33.62
N THR A 25 -18.41 -6.01 -32.34
CA THR A 25 -18.01 -5.06 -31.29
C THR A 25 -16.53 -4.77 -31.48
N ALA A 26 -16.18 -3.49 -31.65
CA ALA A 26 -14.79 -3.08 -31.62
C ALA A 26 -14.27 -3.38 -30.22
N ASP A 27 -13.43 -4.40 -30.08
CA ASP A 27 -12.69 -4.62 -28.85
C ASP A 27 -11.80 -3.39 -28.64
N PHE A 28 -12.20 -2.56 -27.69
CA PHE A 28 -11.44 -1.42 -27.25
C PHE A 28 -10.63 -1.85 -26.04
N GLU A 29 -9.37 -2.20 -26.27
CA GLU A 29 -8.41 -2.49 -25.22
C GLU A 29 -7.72 -1.19 -24.80
N MET A 30 -7.84 -0.85 -23.52
CA MET A 30 -7.23 0.35 -22.95
C MET A 30 -6.03 -0.06 -22.09
N GLU A 31 -4.83 0.21 -22.58
CA GLU A 31 -3.60 -0.04 -21.85
C GLU A 31 -3.28 1.17 -20.95
N PHE A 32 -3.18 0.93 -19.64
CA PHE A 32 -2.75 1.94 -18.68
C PHE A 32 -1.34 1.64 -18.20
N PHE A 33 -0.43 2.59 -18.41
CA PHE A 33 0.88 2.55 -17.76
C PHE A 33 0.78 3.20 -16.38
N ILE A 34 0.85 2.38 -15.33
CA ILE A 34 0.97 2.85 -13.94
C ILE A 34 2.46 2.87 -13.59
N PRO A 35 3.09 4.05 -13.43
CA PRO A 35 4.50 4.12 -13.07
C PRO A 35 4.76 3.54 -11.69
N GLU A 36 5.95 2.97 -11.49
CA GLU A 36 6.43 2.57 -10.17
C GLU A 36 6.47 3.77 -9.22
N ARG A 37 5.99 3.57 -8.00
CA ARG A 37 5.84 4.58 -6.97
C ARG A 37 6.12 3.99 -5.61
N VAL A 38 7.10 4.58 -4.94
CA VAL A 38 7.49 4.27 -3.56
C VAL A 38 7.44 5.55 -2.76
N GLU A 39 6.56 5.59 -1.77
CA GLU A 39 6.40 6.73 -0.87
C GLU A 39 6.40 6.26 0.57
N ILE A 40 7.08 7.01 1.43
CA ILE A 40 7.06 6.84 2.88
C ILE A 40 6.86 8.21 3.53
N GLY A 41 5.95 8.27 4.49
CA GLY A 41 5.61 9.47 5.25
C GLY A 41 5.55 9.13 6.73
N LEU A 42 6.04 10.07 7.54
CA LEU A 42 5.93 10.03 8.99
C LEU A 42 4.99 11.13 9.44
N SER A 43 4.17 10.87 10.45
CA SER A 43 3.27 11.90 10.99
C SER A 43 4.00 13.04 11.70
N THR A 44 5.24 12.82 12.14
CA THR A 44 6.08 13.79 12.85
C THR A 44 7.55 13.44 12.68
N GLU A 45 8.42 14.44 12.73
CA GLU A 45 9.89 14.28 12.71
C GLU A 45 10.46 14.07 14.12
N PHE A 46 9.74 14.51 15.16
CA PHE A 46 10.15 14.39 16.56
C PHE A 46 8.99 13.90 17.43
N VAL A 47 9.33 13.18 18.49
CA VAL A 47 8.37 12.66 19.46
C VAL A 47 8.72 13.22 20.83
N ASP A 48 7.78 13.94 21.43
CA ASP A 48 7.85 14.29 22.84
C ASP A 48 7.30 13.12 23.69
N LEU A 49 8.20 12.50 24.46
CA LEU A 49 7.89 11.40 25.36
C LEU A 49 7.32 11.86 26.71
N GLY A 50 7.39 13.16 27.01
CA GLY A 50 6.95 13.74 28.27
C GLY A 50 7.82 13.34 29.46
N LEU A 51 7.19 13.27 30.64
CA LEU A 51 7.86 12.95 31.90
C LEU A 51 8.05 11.43 32.06
N PRO A 52 9.10 10.99 32.80
CA PRO A 52 9.31 9.58 33.08
C PRO A 52 8.18 9.01 33.94
N GLN A 53 7.81 7.77 33.65
CA GLN A 53 6.79 6.97 34.33
C GLN A 53 7.45 5.85 35.15
N GLY A 54 6.75 5.34 36.16
CA GLY A 54 7.21 4.22 36.99
C GLY A 54 8.16 4.61 38.14
N ALA A 55 8.48 3.62 38.98
CA ALA A 55 9.41 3.78 40.11
C ALA A 55 10.87 3.73 39.63
N TYR A 56 11.78 4.37 40.36
CA TYR A 56 13.16 4.57 39.93
C TYR A 56 13.93 3.24 39.73
N PRO A 57 14.59 3.00 38.57
CA PRO A 57 14.63 3.87 37.39
C PRO A 57 13.33 3.81 36.57
N GLY A 58 12.76 4.99 36.29
CA GLY A 58 11.56 5.11 35.47
C GLY A 58 11.81 4.86 33.97
N TYR A 59 10.75 4.89 33.18
CA TYR A 59 10.75 4.71 31.73
C TYR A 59 9.98 5.83 31.03
N PHE A 60 10.28 6.07 29.75
CA PHE A 60 9.57 7.03 28.92
C PHE A 60 8.72 6.27 27.90
N GLU A 61 7.42 6.57 27.83
CA GLU A 61 6.50 5.90 26.91
C GLU A 61 5.53 6.90 26.29
N LYS A 62 5.37 6.80 24.97
CA LYS A 62 4.33 7.49 24.22
C LYS A 62 3.58 6.50 23.34
N GLN A 63 2.27 6.40 23.55
CA GLN A 63 1.40 5.60 22.69
C GLN A 63 1.08 6.37 21.40
N ASN A 64 0.96 5.65 20.28
CA ASN A 64 0.73 6.22 18.96
C ASN A 64 1.69 7.37 18.63
N ALA A 65 2.96 7.20 19.02
CA ALA A 65 4.00 8.22 18.93
C ALA A 65 4.26 8.67 17.49
N VAL A 66 4.24 7.72 16.54
CA VAL A 66 4.51 7.96 15.13
C VAL A 66 3.56 7.09 14.30
N ARG A 67 2.87 7.70 13.32
CA ARG A 67 2.20 6.97 12.24
C ARG A 67 3.14 6.91 11.03
N VAL A 68 3.29 5.72 10.48
CA VAL A 68 4.07 5.47 9.25
C VAL A 68 3.09 5.19 8.13
N ASP A 69 2.96 6.14 7.21
CA ASP A 69 2.16 6.00 6.00
C ASP A 69 3.09 5.59 4.86
N PHE A 70 2.75 4.56 4.09
CA PHE A 70 3.57 4.16 2.94
C PHE A 70 2.70 3.71 1.77
N ARG A 71 3.23 3.91 0.56
CA ARG A 71 2.62 3.46 -0.69
C ARG A 71 3.70 2.83 -1.55
N CYS A 72 3.49 1.57 -1.93
CA CYS A 72 4.37 0.84 -2.83
C CYS A 72 3.51 0.04 -3.81
N ASN A 73 3.67 0.27 -5.10
CA ASN A 73 3.03 -0.52 -6.16
C ASN A 73 4.02 -1.45 -6.90
N ILE A 74 5.26 -1.55 -6.43
CA ILE A 74 6.25 -2.47 -6.97
C ILE A 74 5.81 -3.90 -6.63
N LEU A 75 5.79 -4.77 -7.64
CA LEU A 75 5.39 -6.18 -7.50
C LEU A 75 6.49 -7.06 -6.90
N ALA A 76 7.76 -6.64 -7.03
CA ALA A 76 8.89 -7.30 -6.38
C ALA A 76 8.77 -7.24 -4.84
N ASP A 77 9.52 -8.10 -4.17
CA ASP A 77 9.57 -8.11 -2.71
C ASP A 77 10.07 -6.77 -2.16
N TRP A 78 9.33 -6.23 -1.19
CA TRP A 78 9.69 -5.01 -0.47
C TRP A 78 9.38 -5.13 1.02
N GLU A 79 10.09 -4.33 1.81
CA GLU A 79 9.92 -4.23 3.26
C GLU A 79 9.99 -2.77 3.71
N VAL A 80 9.14 -2.39 4.66
CA VAL A 80 9.27 -1.16 5.43
C VAL A 80 10.01 -1.51 6.71
N ARG A 81 11.16 -0.87 6.92
CA ARG A 81 12.08 -1.19 8.01
C ARG A 81 12.22 0.00 8.95
N ILE A 82 12.41 -0.28 10.23
CA ILE A 82 12.86 0.69 11.22
C ILE A 82 14.21 0.28 11.77
N TYR A 83 15.07 1.26 11.99
CA TYR A 83 16.37 1.11 12.58
C TYR A 83 16.56 2.25 13.58
N ALA A 84 17.45 2.06 14.54
CA ALA A 84 17.83 3.09 15.48
C ALA A 84 19.32 2.95 15.82
N SER A 85 19.80 3.91 16.60
CA SER A 85 21.12 3.88 17.20
C SER A 85 21.02 4.34 18.65
N ASP A 86 22.12 4.31 19.39
CA ASP A 86 22.15 4.87 20.74
C ASP A 86 21.77 6.35 20.72
N PHE A 87 21.05 6.80 21.75
CA PHE A 87 20.68 8.21 21.89
C PHE A 87 21.79 8.94 22.64
N TYR A 88 22.29 10.02 22.05
CA TYR A 88 23.40 10.80 22.60
C TYR A 88 22.94 12.21 23.00
N ASP A 89 23.33 12.64 24.19
CA ASP A 89 23.22 14.01 24.69
C ASP A 89 24.54 14.41 25.37
N GLY A 90 25.48 14.93 24.56
CA GLY A 90 26.84 15.23 25.00
C GLY A 90 27.56 13.99 25.51
N ALA A 91 27.88 13.97 26.81
CA ALA A 91 28.53 12.82 27.47
C ALA A 91 27.54 11.75 27.96
N LYS A 92 26.23 11.96 27.80
CA LYS A 92 25.19 11.00 28.23
C LYS A 92 24.76 10.15 27.05
N THR A 93 24.60 8.86 27.30
CA THR A 93 24.14 7.90 26.28
C THR A 93 23.04 7.02 26.85
N ILE A 94 21.94 6.89 26.11
CA ILE A 94 20.93 5.85 26.34
C ILE A 94 21.16 4.77 25.28
N PRO A 95 21.63 3.56 25.68
CA PRO A 95 21.91 2.52 24.72
C PRO A 95 20.62 2.00 24.07
N ILE A 96 20.69 1.69 22.77
CA ILE A 96 19.59 1.14 21.98
C ILE A 96 19.02 -0.15 22.56
N SER A 97 19.82 -0.91 23.32
CA SER A 97 19.37 -2.12 24.02
C SER A 97 18.26 -1.86 25.04
N ARG A 98 18.04 -0.61 25.45
CA ARG A 98 16.94 -0.18 26.32
C ARG A 98 15.70 0.30 25.55
N LEU A 99 15.81 0.49 24.23
CA LEU A 99 14.70 0.92 23.40
C LEU A 99 13.77 -0.26 23.14
N GLN A 100 12.49 -0.05 23.42
CA GLN A 100 11.42 -0.97 23.07
C GLN A 100 10.38 -0.27 22.22
N TRP A 101 9.70 -1.03 21.37
CA TRP A 101 8.68 -0.53 20.50
C TRP A 101 7.59 -1.59 20.28
N LYS A 102 6.43 -1.13 19.83
CA LYS A 102 5.32 -1.98 19.41
C LYS A 102 4.49 -1.29 18.34
N THR A 103 3.84 -2.08 17.49
CA THR A 103 2.65 -1.63 16.74
C THR A 103 1.42 -1.72 17.63
N GLU A 104 0.31 -1.09 17.22
CA GLU A 104 -0.94 -1.02 17.96
C GLU A 104 -1.43 -2.39 18.48
N SER A 105 -1.27 -3.45 17.70
CA SER A 105 -1.75 -4.80 18.00
C SER A 105 -0.69 -5.76 18.57
N SER A 106 0.55 -5.30 18.81
CA SER A 106 1.66 -6.17 19.22
C SER A 106 2.16 -5.90 20.64
N ALA A 107 2.85 -6.90 21.21
CA ALA A 107 3.59 -6.73 22.46
C ALA A 107 4.85 -5.89 22.23
N TYR A 108 5.37 -5.29 23.30
CA TYR A 108 6.66 -4.64 23.29
C TYR A 108 7.77 -5.62 22.91
N ARG A 109 8.64 -5.17 22.02
CA ARG A 109 9.86 -5.87 21.61
C ARG A 109 11.04 -4.91 21.66
N GLY A 110 12.20 -5.44 22.00
CA GLY A 110 13.45 -4.70 21.95
C GLY A 110 13.79 -4.28 20.52
N MET A 111 14.49 -3.17 20.39
CA MET A 111 15.05 -2.77 19.10
C MET A 111 16.26 -3.64 18.75
N SER A 112 16.40 -3.97 17.46
CA SER A 112 17.62 -4.59 16.95
C SER A 112 18.86 -3.76 17.30
N PRO A 113 20.02 -4.38 17.56
CA PRO A 113 21.28 -3.66 17.79
C PRO A 113 21.64 -2.72 16.63
N ALA A 114 22.54 -1.76 16.88
CA ALA A 114 23.02 -0.85 15.86
C ALA A 114 23.52 -1.60 14.61
N GLY A 115 23.05 -1.19 13.43
CA GLY A 115 23.31 -1.87 12.15
C GLY A 115 22.27 -2.95 11.79
N GLY A 116 21.43 -3.37 12.75
CA GLY A 116 20.25 -4.19 12.50
C GLY A 116 19.01 -3.34 12.20
N TYR A 117 17.92 -4.02 11.88
CA TYR A 117 16.63 -3.40 11.61
C TYR A 117 15.49 -4.33 12.00
N GLU A 118 14.34 -3.72 12.25
CA GLU A 118 13.08 -4.43 12.42
C GLU A 118 12.14 -4.15 11.26
N ILE A 119 11.20 -5.05 11.02
CA ILE A 119 10.28 -4.96 9.89
C ILE A 119 8.90 -4.52 10.38
N LEU A 120 8.40 -3.42 9.83
CA LEU A 120 7.05 -2.90 10.04
C LEU A 120 6.02 -3.54 9.12
N ALA A 121 6.38 -3.68 7.84
CA ALA A 121 5.49 -4.18 6.80
C ALA A 121 6.30 -4.86 5.69
N ARG A 122 5.71 -5.85 5.04
CA ARG A 122 6.27 -6.53 3.87
C ARG A 122 5.24 -6.62 2.76
N ARG A 123 5.70 -6.80 1.52
CA ARG A 123 4.82 -7.04 0.36
C ARG A 123 3.78 -8.14 0.60
N ARG A 124 4.18 -9.26 1.20
CA ARG A 124 3.26 -10.39 1.46
C ARG A 124 2.12 -10.05 2.42
N ASP A 125 2.26 -9.02 3.24
CA ASP A 125 1.22 -8.57 4.18
C ASP A 125 0.11 -7.78 3.44
N TYR A 126 0.36 -7.37 2.20
CA TYR A 126 -0.54 -6.57 1.35
C TYR A 126 -0.74 -7.27 -0.01
N PRO A 127 -1.57 -8.33 -0.07
CA PRO A 127 -1.90 -8.97 -1.33
C PRO A 127 -2.64 -7.99 -2.27
N PRO A 128 -2.48 -8.13 -3.60
CA PRO A 128 -3.30 -7.39 -4.55
C PRO A 128 -4.76 -7.75 -4.29
N LYS A 129 -5.63 -6.74 -4.23
CA LYS A 129 -7.08 -6.95 -4.19
C LYS A 129 -7.61 -7.25 -5.58
#